data_AF-A0A9P0KSP5-F1
#
_entry.id   AF-A0A9P0KSP5-F1
#
_cell.length_a   1.000
_cell.length_b   1.000
_cell.length_c   1.000
_cell.angle_alpha   90.00
_cell.angle_beta   90.00
_cell.angle_gamma   90.00
#
_symmetry.space_group_name_H-M   'P 1'
#
loop_
_entity.id
_entity.type
_entity.pdbx_description
1 polymer ?
#
loop_
_entity_poly.entity_id
_entity_poly.type
_entity_poly.pdbx_seq_one_letter_code
_entity_poly.pdbx_strand_id
1 'polypeptide(L)'
;MELATFQYILEQVTPCINKKWTNFNQAPIGTEEMLVVTIRYLATGASFRHLAFSFRMGRSTVASIIKHMIKILWNMLQPLHMPEPTTATFLNVSADFMKVGTSPIASELLTANTSKL
;
A
#
# COMPACT_ATOMS: atom_id res chain seq x y z
N MET A 1 11.40 1.56 -3.88
CA MET A 1 10.80 2.75 -3.27
C MET A 1 11.90 3.79 -3.20
N GLU A 2 11.63 4.99 -3.70
CA GLU A 2 12.51 6.16 -3.54
C GLU A 2 12.71 6.48 -2.06
N LEU A 3 13.93 6.82 -1.65
CA LEU A 3 14.26 7.11 -0.24
C LEU A 3 13.40 8.25 0.32
N ALA A 4 13.15 9.28 -0.49
CA ALA A 4 12.33 10.43 -0.13
C ALA A 4 10.89 10.02 0.23
N THR A 5 10.29 9.09 -0.53
CA THR A 5 8.96 8.56 -0.24
C THR A 5 8.94 7.78 1.08
N PHE A 6 9.99 7.01 1.35
CA PHE A 6 10.08 6.26 2.61
C PHE A 6 10.16 7.20 3.81
N GLN A 7 11.00 8.24 3.74
CA GLN A 7 11.13 9.25 4.78
C GLN A 7 9.82 10.00 5.01
N TYR A 8 9.14 10.41 3.94
CA TYR A 8 7.82 11.05 4.02
C TYR A 8 6.82 10.19 4.81
N ILE A 9 6.70 8.89 4.50
CA ILE A 9 5.79 8.00 5.22
C ILE A 9 6.23 7.82 6.68
N LEU A 10 7.53 7.71 6.91
CA LEU A 10 8.09 7.54 8.26
C LEU A 10 7.77 8.74 9.17
N GLU A 11 7.92 9.96 8.67
CA GLU A 11 7.59 11.19 9.40
C GLU A 11 6.11 11.25 9.81
N GLN A 12 5.21 10.79 8.95
CA GLN A 12 3.76 10.75 9.23
C GLN A 12 3.39 9.67 10.25
N VAL A 13 4.08 8.53 10.22
CA VAL A 13 3.74 7.37 11.05
C VAL A 13 4.39 7.43 12.44
N THR A 14 5.55 8.08 12.56
CA THR A 14 6.29 8.27 13.82
C THR A 14 5.45 8.85 14.97
N PRO A 15 4.66 9.93 14.80
CA PRO A 15 3.86 10.49 15.90
C PRO A 15 2.72 9.55 16.34
N CYS A 16 2.27 8.63 15.49
CA CYS A 16 1.18 7.71 15.82
C CYS A 16 1.64 6.48 16.63
N ILE A 17 2.94 6.21 16.66
CA ILE A 17 3.49 5.02 17.32
C ILE A 17 3.96 5.39 18.72
N ASN A 18 3.14 5.03 19.70
CA ASN A 18 3.47 5.19 21.10
C ASN A 18 4.33 4.00 21.56
N LYS A 19 5.66 4.16 21.58
CA LYS A 19 6.58 3.12 22.05
C LYS A 19 6.41 2.94 23.55
N LYS A 20 5.65 1.91 23.96
CA LYS A 20 5.54 1.53 25.37
C LYS A 20 6.84 0.88 25.82
N TRP A 21 7.71 1.67 26.42
CA TRP A 21 8.90 1.18 27.10
C TRP A 21 8.45 0.38 28.34
N THR A 22 8.84 -0.89 28.42
CA THR A 22 8.62 -1.73 29.59
C THR A 22 9.93 -2.38 30.00
N ASN A 23 10.14 -2.63 31.30
CA ASN A 23 11.38 -3.25 31.82
C ASN A 23 11.73 -4.60 31.19
N PHE A 24 10.77 -5.27 30.54
CA PHE A 24 10.98 -6.55 29.83
C PHE A 24 11.41 -6.38 28.36
N ASN A 25 11.41 -5.16 27.82
CA ASN A 25 11.79 -4.84 26.43
C ASN A 25 12.93 -3.79 26.43
N GLN A 26 14.15 -4.25 26.71
CA GLN A 26 15.34 -3.37 26.75
C GLN A 26 15.64 -2.67 25.41
N ALA A 27 15.23 -3.25 24.28
CA ALA A 27 15.35 -2.65 22.95
C ALA A 27 14.03 -2.82 22.16
N PRO A 28 13.09 -1.85 22.23
CA PRO A 28 11.89 -1.89 21.42
C PRO A 28 12.24 -1.73 19.93
N ILE A 29 11.56 -2.51 19.09
CA ILE A 29 11.71 -2.46 17.62
C ILE A 29 11.45 -1.02 17.14
N GLY A 30 12.35 -0.52 16.30
CA GLY A 30 12.28 0.81 15.72
C GLY A 30 11.05 0.97 14.82
N THR A 31 10.53 2.20 14.78
CA THR A 31 9.42 2.57 13.87
C THR A 31 9.80 2.29 12.41
N GLU A 32 11.06 2.55 12.05
CA GLU A 32 11.63 2.26 10.73
C GLU A 32 11.58 0.77 10.39
N GLU A 33 12.02 -0.08 11.31
CA GLU A 33 12.03 -1.53 11.13
C GLU A 33 10.61 -2.07 10.98
N MET A 34 9.67 -1.59 11.80
CA MET A 34 8.25 -1.92 11.69
C MET A 34 7.66 -1.50 10.34
N LEU A 35 8.06 -0.33 9.83
CA LEU A 35 7.61 0.17 8.53
C LEU A 35 8.17 -0.69 7.39
N VAL A 36 9.45 -1.04 7.43
CA VAL A 36 10.09 -1.90 6.41
C VAL A 36 9.42 -3.28 6.35
N VAL A 37 9.15 -3.90 7.50
CA VAL A 37 8.46 -5.21 7.56
C VAL A 37 7.07 -5.12 6.92
N THR A 38 6.34 -4.05 7.22
CA THR A 38 4.99 -3.81 6.68
C THR A 38 5.01 -3.56 5.18
N ILE A 39 5.93 -2.72 4.69
CA ILE A 39 6.08 -2.47 3.26
C ILE A 39 6.47 -3.75 2.53
N ARG A 40 7.37 -4.55 3.10
CA ARG A 40 7.75 -5.85 2.52
C ARG A 40 6.53 -6.77 2.40
N TYR A 41 5.67 -6.80 3.42
CA TYR A 41 4.41 -7.54 3.38
C TYR A 41 3.47 -7.04 2.28
N LEU A 42 3.24 -5.72 2.18
CA LEU A 42 2.36 -5.13 1.17
C LEU A 42 2.88 -5.32 -0.26
N ALA A 43 4.19 -5.26 -0.46
CA ALA A 43 4.81 -5.40 -1.78
C ALA A 43 4.87 -6.86 -2.27
N THR A 44 4.99 -7.84 -1.36
CA THR A 44 5.19 -9.25 -1.74
C THR A 44 4.01 -10.16 -1.43
N GLY A 45 3.11 -9.78 -0.53
CA GLY A 45 2.04 -10.66 -0.03
C GLY A 45 2.54 -11.89 0.72
N ALA A 46 3.82 -11.91 1.16
CA ALA A 46 4.42 -13.08 1.79
C ALA A 46 3.75 -13.44 3.12
N SER A 47 3.70 -14.74 3.43
CA SER A 47 3.15 -15.21 4.70
C SER A 47 3.94 -14.69 5.91
N PHE A 48 3.26 -14.53 7.06
CA PHE A 48 3.91 -14.10 8.31
C PHE A 48 5.05 -15.04 8.76
N ARG A 49 4.98 -16.34 8.41
CA ARG A 49 6.05 -17.30 8.69
C ARG A 49 7.32 -16.97 7.91
N HIS A 50 7.19 -16.61 6.64
CA HIS A 50 8.31 -16.26 5.78
C HIS A 50 8.94 -14.92 6.21
N LEU A 51 8.11 -13.94 6.58
CA LEU A 51 8.59 -12.65 7.08
C LEU A 51 9.28 -12.78 8.44
N ALA A 52 8.71 -13.55 9.36
CA ALA A 52 9.34 -13.87 10.65
C ALA A 52 10.74 -14.48 10.50
N PHE A 53 10.90 -15.40 9.56
CA PHE A 53 12.20 -15.98 9.25
C PHE A 53 13.18 -14.95 8.65
N SER A 54 12.70 -14.14 7.70
CA SER A 54 13.54 -13.14 6.99
C SER A 54 14.05 -12.04 7.92
N PHE A 55 13.19 -11.54 8.81
CA PHE A 55 13.51 -10.45 9.75
C PHE A 55 14.00 -10.96 11.12
N ARG A 56 14.14 -12.27 11.30
CA ARG A 56 14.55 -12.93 12.57
C ARG A 56 13.69 -12.50 13.76
N MET A 57 12.38 -12.32 13.53
CA MET A 57 11.41 -11.92 14.54
C MET A 57 10.43 -13.06 14.85
N GLY A 58 9.83 -13.04 16.04
CA GLY A 58 8.75 -13.97 16.39
C GLY A 58 7.54 -13.79 15.47
N ARG A 59 6.87 -14.90 15.09
CA ARG A 59 5.69 -14.83 14.21
C ARG A 59 4.56 -13.99 14.78
N SER A 60 4.31 -14.10 16.07
CA SER A 60 3.31 -13.31 16.79
C SER A 60 3.66 -11.82 16.75
N THR A 61 4.94 -11.49 16.96
CA THR A 61 5.46 -10.12 16.88
C THR A 61 5.26 -9.53 15.49
N VAL A 62 5.67 -10.24 14.43
CA VAL A 62 5.49 -9.79 13.03
C VAL A 62 4.02 -9.59 12.69
N ALA A 63 3.16 -10.54 13.06
CA ALA A 63 1.72 -10.42 12.80
C ALA A 63 1.10 -9.23 13.54
N SER A 64 1.53 -8.97 14.78
CA SER A 64 1.08 -7.82 15.57
C SER A 64 1.53 -6.50 14.94
N ILE A 65 2.81 -6.40 14.58
CA ILE A 65 3.40 -5.23 13.91
C ILE A 65 2.64 -4.92 12.62
N ILE A 66 2.48 -5.90 11.73
CA ILE A 66 1.85 -5.68 10.43
C ILE A 66 0.41 -5.20 10.61
N LYS A 67 -0.39 -5.85 11.48
CA LYS A 67 -1.77 -5.44 11.74
C LYS A 67 -1.85 -4.01 12.29
N HIS A 68 -0.96 -3.68 13.21
CA HIS A 68 -0.91 -2.35 13.82
C HIS A 68 -0.52 -1.27 12.80
N MET A 69 0.55 -1.52 12.04
CA MET A 69 1.09 -0.59 11.05
C MET A 69 0.14 -0.38 9.87
N ILE A 70 -0.50 -1.44 9.36
CA ILE A 70 -1.49 -1.31 8.29
C ILE A 70 -2.65 -0.41 8.73
N LYS A 71 -3.12 -0.54 9.98
CA LYS A 71 -4.20 0.30 10.49
C LYS A 71 -3.79 1.78 10.55
N ILE A 72 -2.57 2.07 11.04
CA ILE A 72 -2.05 3.43 11.07
C ILE A 72 -1.89 3.97 9.64
N LEU A 73 -1.25 3.20 8.76
CA LEU A 73 -1.04 3.58 7.37
C LEU A 73 -2.36 3.87 6.66
N TRP A 74 -3.37 3.02 6.85
CA TRP A 74 -4.69 3.24 6.25
C TRP A 74 -5.30 4.56 6.72
N ASN A 75 -5.34 4.81 8.02
CA ASN A 75 -5.92 6.02 8.58
C ASN A 75 -5.19 7.30 8.12
N MET A 76 -3.88 7.22 7.89
CA MET A 76 -3.07 8.37 7.44
C MET A 76 -3.11 8.57 5.93
N LEU A 77 -2.89 7.51 5.14
CA LEU A 77 -2.74 7.62 3.69
C LEU A 77 -4.08 7.67 2.94
N GLN A 78 -5.12 7.00 3.44
CA GLN A 78 -6.44 7.01 2.80
C GLN A 78 -6.94 8.44 2.54
N PRO A 79 -7.01 9.36 3.53
CA PRO A 79 -7.53 10.70 3.29
C PRO A 79 -6.64 11.54 2.35
N LEU A 80 -5.33 11.27 2.31
CA LEU A 80 -4.36 12.01 1.50
C LEU A 80 -4.34 11.58 0.03
N HIS A 81 -4.47 10.28 -0.23
CA HIS A 81 -4.26 9.71 -1.57
C HIS A 81 -5.48 9.00 -2.15
N MET A 82 -6.51 8.76 -1.35
CA MET A 82 -7.73 8.06 -1.78
C MET A 82 -8.99 8.81 -1.32
N PRO A 83 -9.23 10.04 -1.83
CA PRO A 83 -10.49 10.73 -1.61
C PRO A 83 -11.65 9.95 -2.20
N GLU A 84 -12.85 10.15 -1.66
CA GLU A 84 -14.05 9.43 -2.10
C GLU A 84 -14.31 9.69 -3.59
N PRO A 85 -14.30 8.64 -4.44
CA PRO A 85 -14.44 8.83 -5.87
C PRO A 85 -15.85 9.31 -6.18
N THR A 86 -15.97 10.53 -6.71
CA THR A 86 -17.23 11.02 -7.26
C THR A 86 -17.53 10.30 -8.58
N THR A 87 -18.82 10.15 -8.93
CA THR A 87 -19.26 9.54 -10.21
C THR A 87 -18.54 10.13 -11.43
N ALA A 88 -18.28 11.45 -11.42
CA ALA A 88 -17.53 12.12 -12.47
C ALA A 88 -16.07 11.66 -12.55
N THR A 89 -15.39 11.52 -11.42
CA THR A 89 -14.01 11.03 -11.34
C THR A 89 -13.92 9.58 -11.79
N PHE A 90 -14.90 8.76 -11.42
CA PHE A 90 -14.98 7.35 -11.82
C PHE A 90 -15.17 7.20 -13.33
N LEU A 91 -16.07 8.00 -13.93
CA LEU A 91 -16.28 8.03 -15.39
C LEU A 91 -15.03 8.49 -16.14
N ASN A 92 -14.29 9.46 -15.60
CA ASN A 92 -13.05 9.93 -16.23
C ASN A 92 -11.95 8.86 -16.18
N VAL A 93 -11.77 8.21 -15.02
CA VAL A 93 -10.80 7.11 -14.85
C VAL A 93 -11.16 5.92 -15.75
N SER A 94 -12.45 5.58 -15.89
CA SER A 94 -12.87 4.48 -16.76
C SER A 94 -12.67 4.83 -18.24
N ALA A 95 -12.93 6.07 -18.65
CA ALA A 95 -12.63 6.54 -20.00
C ALA A 95 -11.13 6.49 -20.31
N ASP A 96 -10.27 6.93 -19.39
CA ASP A 96 -8.82 6.88 -19.57
C ASP A 96 -8.27 5.45 -19.57
N PHE A 97 -8.82 4.56 -18.73
CA PHE A 97 -8.50 3.14 -18.76
C PHE A 97 -8.85 2.52 -20.12
N MET A 98 -10.01 2.86 -20.70
CA MET A 98 -10.43 2.40 -22.02
C MET A 98 -9.55 2.94 -23.16
N LYS A 99 -9.01 4.16 -23.04
CA LYS A 99 -8.03 4.70 -24.00
C LYS A 99 -6.70 3.93 -23.97
N VAL A 100 -6.24 3.50 -22.80
CA VAL A 100 -5.01 2.70 -22.67
C VAL A 100 -5.24 1.24 -23.10
N GLY A 101 -6.46 0.71 -22.89
CA GLY A 101 -6.85 -0.64 -23.27
C GLY A 101 -7.19 -0.84 -24.75
N THR A 102 -7.29 0.23 -25.54
CA THR A 102 -7.47 0.15 -26.99
C THR A 102 -6.09 0.05 -27.67
N SER A 103 -5.48 -1.13 -27.53
CA SER A 103 -4.47 -1.59 -28.50
C SER A 103 -5.08 -1.55 -29.92
N PRO A 104 -4.32 -1.29 -31.00
CA PRO A 104 -4.80 -0.87 -32.33
C PRO A 104 -5.88 -1.77 -32.99
N ILE A 105 -6.05 -2.97 -32.46
CA ILE A 105 -7.05 -3.96 -32.88
C ILE A 105 -8.47 -3.48 -32.58
N ALA A 106 -8.71 -2.68 -31.53
CA ALA A 106 -10.06 -2.25 -31.16
C ALA A 106 -10.61 -1.10 -32.04
N SER A 107 -9.74 -0.23 -32.58
CA SER A 107 -10.16 0.85 -33.48
C SER A 107 -10.68 0.34 -34.82
N GLU A 108 -10.15 -0.79 -35.31
CA GLU A 108 -10.53 -1.38 -36.60
C GLU A 108 -11.93 -2.05 -36.54
N LEU A 109 -12.28 -2.60 -35.38
CA LEU A 109 -13.55 -3.30 -35.13
C LEU A 109 -14.71 -2.32 -34.89
N LEU A 110 -14.42 -1.14 -34.35
CA LEU A 110 -15.41 -0.05 -34.20
C LEU A 110 -15.73 0.62 -35.55
N THR A 111 -14.75 0.77 -36.45
CA THR A 111 -14.98 1.28 -37.82
C THR A 111 -15.67 0.27 -38.73
N ALA A 112 -15.45 -1.04 -38.53
CA ALA A 112 -16.11 -2.07 -39.31
C ALA A 112 -17.62 -2.14 -39.01
N ASN A 113 -18.03 -1.89 -37.76
CA ASN A 113 -19.42 -2.05 -37.33
C ASN A 113 -20.31 -0.83 -37.63
N THR A 114 -19.73 0.33 -37.97
CA THR A 114 -20.47 1.51 -38.45
C THR A 114 -20.70 1.51 -39.96
N SER A 115 -20.08 0.60 -40.72
CA SER A 115 -20.29 0.42 -42.17
C SER A 115 -21.42 -0.55 -42.54
N LYS A 116 -22.08 -1.16 -41.54
CA LYS A 116 -23.20 -2.10 -41.69
C LYS A 116 -24.53 -1.56 -41.15
N LEU A 117 -24.70 -0.24 -41.13
CA LEU A 117 -26.00 0.44 -41.01
C LEU A 117 -26.30 1.18 -42.32
#